data_AF-A0A6V7LTA1-F1
#
_entry.id   AF-A0A6V7LTA1-F1
#
_cell.length_a   1.000
_cell.length_b   1.000
_cell.length_c   1.000
_cell.angle_alpha   90.00
_cell.angle_beta   90.00
_cell.angle_gamma   90.00
#
_symmetry.space_group_name_H-M   'P 1'
#
loop_
_entity.id
_entity.type
_entity.pdbx_description
1 polymer ?
#
loop_
_entity_poly.entity_id
_entity_poly.type
_entity_poly.pdbx_seq_one_letter_code
_entity_poly.pdbx_strand_id
1 'polypeptide(L)'
;SANYANATKECELSDMDRLTMAGSNAFQVSKDFDYLENHCVDEPVKLCEFKKLTGRILKTVDSVYQEVATSEECRELCLNSPFRCHSYDYGDTGDMVCRLSHHSRATLADIQ
;
A
#
# COMPACT_ATOMS: atom_id res chain seq x y z
N SER A 1 12.84 4.15 4.98
CA SER A 1 12.03 4.76 6.06
C SER A 1 12.92 5.43 7.10
N ALA A 2 12.33 6.04 8.13
CA ALA A 2 13.05 6.59 9.27
C ALA A 2 12.28 6.38 10.58
N ASN A 3 13.01 6.10 11.66
CA ASN A 3 12.51 6.12 13.02
C ASN A 3 13.01 7.39 13.71
N TYR A 4 12.09 8.23 14.17
CA TYR A 4 12.41 9.46 14.87
C TYR A 4 12.24 9.28 16.38
N ALA A 5 13.34 9.34 17.12
CA ALA A 5 13.34 9.23 18.57
C ALA A 5 12.91 10.56 19.21
N ASN A 6 11.73 10.60 19.81
CA ASN A 6 11.16 11.84 20.34
C ASN A 6 11.97 12.44 21.50
N ALA A 7 12.64 11.59 22.29
CA ALA A 7 13.42 12.01 23.44
C ALA A 7 14.76 12.65 23.05
N THR A 8 15.52 12.02 22.13
CA THR A 8 16.86 12.48 21.73
C THR A 8 16.84 13.41 20.52
N LYS A 9 15.72 13.47 19.79
CA LYS A 9 15.56 14.19 18.51
C LYS A 9 16.41 13.60 17.38
N GLU A 10 16.85 12.35 17.53
CA GLU A 10 17.62 11.64 16.52
C GLU A 10 16.69 10.95 15.50
N CYS A 11 17.17 10.86 14.27
CA CYS A 11 16.46 10.24 13.17
C CYS A 11 17.32 9.10 12.60
N GLU A 12 16.87 7.86 12.79
CA GLU A 12 17.53 6.67 12.30
C GLU A 12 16.94 6.28 10.95
N LEU A 13 17.76 6.33 9.90
CA LEU A 13 17.34 5.96 8.55
C LEU A 13 17.46 4.45 8.34
N SER A 14 16.52 3.89 7.57
CA SER A 14 16.52 2.48 7.19
C SER A 14 16.12 2.31 5.73
N ASP A 15 16.72 1.33 5.08
CA ASP A 15 16.40 0.93 3.70
C ASP A 15 15.08 0.12 3.65
N MET A 16 14.58 -0.32 4.81
CA MET A 16 13.37 -1.13 4.95
C MET A 16 12.15 -0.23 5.17
N ASP A 17 10.98 -0.68 4.72
CA ASP A 17 9.68 -0.05 4.93
C ASP A 17 8.65 -1.06 5.48
N ARG A 18 7.44 -0.61 5.78
CA ARG A 18 6.33 -1.44 6.26
C ARG A 18 5.97 -2.57 5.29
N LEU A 19 6.28 -2.42 4.01
CA LEU A 19 6.04 -3.43 2.98
C LEU A 19 7.17 -4.45 2.93
N THR A 20 8.44 -4.03 3.04
CA THR A 20 9.57 -4.97 3.07
C THR A 20 9.59 -5.78 4.38
N MET A 21 9.09 -5.21 5.47
CA MET A 21 8.97 -5.90 6.77
C MET A 21 7.65 -6.62 6.97
N ALA A 22 6.75 -6.59 5.97
CA ALA A 22 5.46 -7.26 5.98
C ALA A 22 5.56 -8.74 6.39
N GLY A 23 4.79 -9.14 7.41
CA GLY A 23 4.76 -10.52 7.89
C GLY A 23 5.92 -10.91 8.82
N SER A 24 6.80 -9.97 9.15
CA SER A 24 7.77 -10.11 10.25
C SER A 24 7.24 -9.42 11.52
N ASN A 25 7.83 -9.75 12.68
CA ASN A 25 7.58 -9.03 13.93
C ASN A 25 8.50 -7.81 14.12
N ALA A 26 9.16 -7.33 13.06
CA ALA A 26 10.14 -6.27 13.17
C ALA A 26 9.51 -4.86 13.23
N PHE A 27 8.31 -4.69 12.68
CA PHE A 27 7.58 -3.43 12.77
C PHE A 27 6.63 -3.49 13.98
N GLN A 28 6.87 -2.66 14.98
CA GLN A 28 6.12 -2.65 16.24
C GLN A 28 5.79 -1.23 16.67
N VAL A 29 4.63 -1.06 17.30
CA VAL A 29 4.23 0.22 17.88
C VAL A 29 5.12 0.55 19.07
N SER A 30 5.69 1.75 19.06
CA SER A 30 6.48 2.29 20.17
C SER A 30 6.01 3.71 20.48
N LYS A 31 5.91 4.07 21.76
CA LYS A 31 5.40 5.39 22.18
C LYS A 31 6.44 6.51 22.04
N ASP A 32 7.72 6.15 22.05
CA ASP A 32 8.83 7.12 22.06
C ASP A 32 9.37 7.38 20.66
N PHE A 33 8.84 6.70 19.64
CA PHE A 33 9.32 6.75 18.26
C PHE A 33 8.19 7.06 17.29
N ASP A 34 8.43 8.04 16.43
CA ASP A 34 7.58 8.29 15.26
C ASP A 34 8.18 7.62 14.04
N TYR A 35 7.37 6.84 13.33
CA TYR A 35 7.78 6.20 12.10
C TYR A 35 7.41 7.04 10.89
N LEU A 36 8.39 7.26 10.01
CA LEU A 36 8.27 8.09 8.81
C LEU A 36 8.63 7.29 7.57
N GLU A 37 7.75 7.29 6.57
CA GLU A 37 8.00 6.67 5.27
C GLU A 37 8.00 7.72 4.18
N ASN A 38 9.00 7.62 3.29
CA ASN A 38 9.05 8.48 2.11
C ASN A 38 8.32 7.77 0.96
N HIS A 39 7.20 8.34 0.52
CA HIS A 39 6.44 7.89 -0.65
C HIS A 39 6.73 8.71 -1.91
N CYS A 40 7.65 9.67 -1.86
CA CYS A 40 7.93 10.62 -2.94
C CYS A 40 8.98 10.10 -3.96
N VAL A 41 9.46 8.87 -3.82
CA VAL A 41 10.46 8.29 -4.74
C VAL A 41 9.78 7.24 -5.61
N ASP A 42 9.84 7.44 -6.93
CA ASP A 42 9.39 6.48 -7.91
C ASP A 42 10.35 5.28 -7.95
N GLU A 43 9.98 4.18 -7.30
CA GLU A 43 10.66 2.91 -7.49
C GLU A 43 10.37 2.37 -8.91
N PRO A 44 11.34 1.69 -9.55
CA PRO A 44 11.06 1.02 -10.80
C PRO A 44 9.99 -0.06 -10.57
N VAL A 45 8.77 0.22 -11.05
CA VAL A 45 7.56 -0.62 -11.00
C VAL A 45 7.73 -2.02 -11.64
N LYS A 46 8.92 -2.34 -12.17
CA LYS A 46 9.20 -3.43 -13.09
C LYS A 46 9.06 -4.85 -12.51
N LEU A 47 8.74 -5.02 -11.22
CA LEU A 47 8.64 -6.34 -10.59
C LEU A 47 7.41 -6.52 -9.67
N CYS A 48 6.42 -5.61 -9.70
CA CYS A 48 5.20 -5.80 -8.90
C CYS A 48 4.26 -6.82 -9.56
N GLU A 49 4.40 -8.11 -9.20
CA GLU A 49 3.44 -9.15 -9.57
C GLU A 49 2.21 -9.11 -8.64
N PHE A 50 1.05 -8.73 -9.18
CA PHE A 50 -0.20 -8.83 -8.44
C PHE A 50 -0.67 -10.28 -8.35
N LYS A 51 -0.94 -10.74 -7.13
CA LYS A 51 -1.58 -12.03 -6.88
C LYS A 51 -3.09 -11.85 -6.75
N LYS A 52 -3.86 -12.54 -7.61
CA LYS A 52 -5.32 -12.57 -7.49
C LYS A 52 -5.74 -13.24 -6.17
N LEU A 53 -6.56 -12.54 -5.39
CA LEU A 53 -7.19 -13.04 -4.17
C LEU A 53 -8.71 -13.01 -4.37
N THR A 54 -9.39 -14.13 -4.13
CA THR A 54 -10.85 -14.22 -4.23
C THR A 54 -11.52 -14.02 -2.88
N GLY A 55 -12.75 -13.50 -2.89
CA GLY A 55 -13.56 -13.33 -1.68
C GLY A 55 -13.04 -12.27 -0.71
N ARG A 56 -12.24 -11.30 -1.20
CA ARG A 56 -11.75 -10.17 -0.43
C ARG A 56 -11.96 -8.89 -1.19
N ILE A 57 -12.39 -7.88 -0.45
CA ILE A 57 -12.69 -6.53 -0.92
C ILE A 57 -11.75 -5.54 -0.23
N LEU A 58 -11.38 -4.45 -0.89
CA LEU A 58 -10.62 -3.38 -0.25
C LEU A 58 -11.45 -2.70 0.85
N LYS A 59 -10.83 -2.56 2.03
CA LYS A 59 -11.41 -1.79 3.16
C LYS A 59 -11.13 -0.31 3.03
N THR A 60 -9.90 0.03 2.65
CA THR A 60 -9.44 1.40 2.43
C THR A 60 -9.34 1.62 0.92
N VAL A 61 -9.89 2.73 0.44
CA VAL A 61 -9.91 3.06 -0.98
C VAL A 61 -9.37 4.46 -1.14
N ASP A 62 -8.32 4.59 -1.94
CA ASP A 62 -7.64 5.86 -2.21
C ASP A 62 -8.19 6.50 -3.49
N SER A 63 -8.51 5.68 -4.51
CA SER A 63 -9.14 6.13 -5.76
C SER A 63 -10.22 5.16 -6.23
N VAL A 64 -11.25 5.70 -6.89
CA VAL A 64 -12.35 4.95 -7.52
C VAL A 64 -12.45 5.36 -8.99
N TYR A 65 -12.52 4.37 -9.88
CA TYR A 65 -12.74 4.53 -11.31
C TYR A 65 -13.99 3.74 -11.71
N GLN A 66 -14.84 4.35 -12.52
CA GLN A 66 -16.05 3.74 -13.05
C GLN A 66 -15.86 3.44 -14.54
N GLU A 67 -16.73 2.59 -15.09
CA GLU A 67 -16.71 2.21 -16.51
C GLU A 67 -15.40 1.57 -16.97
N VAL A 68 -14.66 0.95 -16.04
CA VAL A 68 -13.46 0.18 -16.35
C VAL A 68 -13.90 -1.15 -16.95
N ALA A 69 -13.41 -1.49 -18.13
CA ALA A 69 -13.95 -2.63 -18.88
C ALA A 69 -13.40 -3.98 -18.38
N THR A 70 -12.18 -3.98 -17.83
CA THR A 70 -11.48 -5.21 -17.45
C THR A 70 -10.65 -5.05 -16.18
N SER A 71 -10.42 -6.16 -15.48
CA SER A 71 -9.49 -6.18 -14.34
C SER A 71 -8.05 -5.84 -14.75
N GLU A 72 -7.69 -6.10 -16.00
CA GLU A 72 -6.36 -5.79 -16.53
C GLU A 72 -6.17 -4.27 -16.67
N GLU A 73 -7.18 -3.55 -17.15
CA GLU A 73 -7.20 -2.09 -17.17
C GLU A 73 -7.12 -1.51 -15.75
N CYS A 74 -7.83 -2.10 -14.79
CA CYS A 74 -7.74 -1.72 -13.38
C CYS A 74 -6.31 -1.92 -12.81
N ARG A 75 -5.62 -2.99 -13.24
CA ARG A 75 -4.20 -3.20 -12.90
C ARG A 75 -3.33 -2.08 -13.45
N GLU A 76 -3.51 -1.71 -14.71
CA GLU A 76 -2.73 -0.64 -15.33
C GLU A 76 -3.00 0.72 -14.65
N LEU A 77 -4.25 0.99 -14.23
CA LEU A 77 -4.57 2.17 -13.42
C LEU A 77 -3.83 2.16 -12.08
N CYS A 78 -3.71 1.01 -11.42
CA CYS A 78 -2.92 0.86 -10.20
C CYS A 78 -1.43 1.15 -10.47
N LEU A 79 -0.85 0.55 -11.50
CA LEU A 79 0.56 0.73 -11.85
C LEU A 79 0.92 2.18 -12.24
N ASN A 80 -0.03 2.94 -12.78
CA ASN A 80 0.15 4.32 -13.22
C ASN A 80 -0.49 5.37 -12.30
N SER A 81 -0.91 4.95 -11.10
CA SER A 81 -1.54 5.84 -10.12
C SER A 81 -0.55 6.91 -9.62
N PRO A 82 -1.02 8.13 -9.25
CA PRO A 82 -0.17 9.17 -8.64
C PRO A 82 0.34 8.83 -7.23
N PHE A 83 -0.02 7.66 -6.71
CA PHE A 83 0.48 7.11 -5.45
C PHE A 83 0.93 5.66 -5.66
N ARG A 84 1.74 5.13 -4.73
CA ARG A 84 2.21 3.74 -4.75
C ARG A 84 1.04 2.78 -4.48
N CYS A 85 0.34 2.38 -5.53
CA CYS A 85 -0.78 1.46 -5.44
C CYS A 85 -0.27 0.02 -5.24
N HIS A 86 -0.76 -0.63 -4.20
CA HIS A 86 -0.36 -1.98 -3.79
C HIS A 86 -1.46 -3.01 -3.90
N SER A 87 -2.71 -2.57 -4.01
CA SER A 87 -3.84 -3.45 -4.24
C SER A 87 -4.93 -2.74 -5.01
N TYR A 88 -5.71 -3.50 -5.75
CA TYR A 88 -6.92 -3.04 -6.40
C TYR A 88 -7.99 -4.11 -6.27
N ASP A 89 -9.26 -3.71 -6.39
CA ASP A 89 -10.36 -4.63 -6.64
C ASP A 89 -11.20 -4.14 -7.82
N TYR A 90 -11.91 -5.08 -8.46
CA TYR A 90 -12.65 -4.83 -9.68
C TYR A 90 -13.94 -5.64 -9.68
N GLY A 91 -15.08 -4.96 -9.80
CA GLY A 91 -16.40 -5.59 -9.87
C GLY A 91 -17.00 -5.99 -8.51
N ASP A 92 -16.26 -5.87 -7.40
CA ASP A 92 -16.73 -6.31 -6.08
C ASP A 92 -17.77 -5.38 -5.42
N THR A 93 -17.89 -4.12 -5.86
CA THR A 93 -18.88 -3.14 -5.34
C THR A 93 -19.89 -2.64 -6.38
N GLY A 94 -19.73 -3.06 -7.62
CA GLY A 94 -20.53 -2.61 -8.75
C GLY A 94 -19.86 -3.04 -10.04
N ASP A 95 -20.67 -3.35 -11.05
CA ASP A 95 -20.16 -3.72 -12.36
C ASP A 95 -19.29 -2.60 -12.92
N MET A 96 -18.14 -2.97 -13.49
CA MET A 96 -17.18 -2.03 -14.11
C MET A 96 -16.60 -0.98 -13.14
N VAL A 97 -16.62 -1.24 -11.82
CA VAL A 97 -16.00 -0.38 -10.82
C VAL A 97 -14.62 -0.93 -10.45
N CYS A 98 -13.60 -0.10 -10.61
CA CYS A 98 -12.22 -0.36 -10.21
C CYS A 98 -11.87 0.53 -9.00
N ARG A 99 -11.33 -0.06 -7.94
CA ARG A 99 -10.90 0.67 -6.76
C ARG A 99 -9.45 0.36 -6.46
N LEU A 100 -8.70 1.39 -6.11
CA LEU A 100 -7.27 1.30 -5.86
C LEU A 100 -6.97 1.60 -4.40
N SER A 101 -5.94 0.94 -3.85
CA SER A 101 -5.39 1.28 -2.56
C SER A 101 -3.86 1.25 -2.51
N HIS A 102 -3.30 2.18 -1.75
CA HIS A 102 -1.89 2.23 -1.38
C HIS A 102 -1.53 1.22 -0.27
N HIS A 103 -2.50 0.48 0.27
CA HIS A 103 -2.22 -0.62 1.16
C HIS A 103 -2.11 -1.94 0.41
N SER A 104 -1.28 -2.83 0.93
CA SER A 104 -1.27 -4.24 0.55
C SER A 104 -2.03 -5.05 1.59
N ARG A 105 -2.23 -6.35 1.34
CA ARG A 105 -2.78 -7.26 2.35
C ARG A 105 -2.00 -7.21 3.68
N ALA A 106 -0.69 -6.99 3.62
CA ALA A 106 0.15 -7.00 4.80
C ALA A 106 0.03 -5.71 5.61
N THR A 107 -0.02 -4.56 4.95
CA THR A 107 -0.10 -3.24 5.61
C THR A 107 -1.51 -2.87 6.03
N LEU A 108 -2.53 -3.63 5.59
CA LEU A 108 -3.90 -3.56 6.09
C LEU A 108 -4.10 -4.23 7.45
N ALA A 109 -3.20 -5.12 7.88
CA ALA A 109 -3.35 -5.80 9.17
C ALA A 109 -3.33 -4.83 10.36
N ASP A 110 -2.67 -3.69 10.18
CA ASP A 110 -2.53 -2.64 11.18
C ASP A 110 -3.70 -1.65 11.19
N ILE A 111 -4.67 -1.80 10.27
CA ILE A 111 -5.87 -0.95 10.16
C ILE A 111 -7.06 -1.74 10.71
N GLN A 112 -7.47 -1.40 11.95
CA GLN A 112 -8.64 -1.98 12.63
C GLN A 112 -9.95 -1.48 12.04
#